data_AF-A0A8D0GE35-F1
#
_entry.id   AF-A0A8D0GE35-F1
#
_cell.length_a   1.000
_cell.length_b   1.000
_cell.length_c   1.000
_cell.angle_alpha   90.00
_cell.angle_beta   90.00
_cell.angle_gamma   90.00
#
_symmetry.space_group_name_H-M   'P 1'
#
loop_
_entity.id
_entity.type
_entity.pdbx_description
1 polymer ?
#
loop_
_entity_poly.entity_id
_entity_poly.type
_entity_poly.pdbx_seq_one_letter_code
_entity_poly.pdbx_strand_id
1 'polypeptide(L)' 'MEILELYCDLLLARFGLIQSMKDLDSGLAEAVSTLIWAAPRLQSEVAELKIVADQLCAKYSKEY' A
#
# COMPACT_ATOMS: atom_id res chain seq x y z
N MET A 1 -2.07 15.32 -1.38
CA MET A 1 -2.96 14.16 -1.18
C MET A 1 -3.29 13.45 -2.50
N GLU A 2 -3.38 14.17 -3.63
CA GLU A 2 -3.73 13.57 -4.94
C GLU A 2 -2.89 12.35 -5.36
N ILE A 3 -1.58 12.36 -5.08
CA ILE A 3 -0.70 11.23 -5.43
C ILE A 3 -1.02 9.97 -4.61
N LEU A 4 -1.37 10.12 -3.33
CA LEU A 4 -1.72 8.98 -2.47
C LEU A 4 -3.06 8.39 -2.87
N GLU A 5 -4.02 9.25 -3.23
CA GLU A 5 -5.32 8.84 -3.73
C GLU A 5 -5.18 8.04 -5.02
N LEU A 6 -4.35 8.51 -5.97
CA LEU A 6 -4.00 7.78 -7.19
C LEU A 6 -3.39 6.40 -6.90
N TYR A 7 -2.48 6.29 -5.91
CA TYR A 7 -1.87 5.01 -5.54
C TYR A 7 -2.86 4.05 -4.87
N CYS A 8 -3.77 4.57 -4.04
CA CYS A 8 -4.86 3.78 -3.48
C CYS A 8 -5.80 3.26 -4.59
N ASP A 9 -6.13 4.09 -5.58
CA ASP A 9 -6.96 3.70 -6.73
C ASP A 9 -6.26 2.63 -7.59
N LEU A 10 -4.95 2.78 -7.83
CA LEU A 10 -4.14 1.79 -8.54
C LEU A 10 -4.14 0.43 -7.84
N LEU A 11 -3.98 0.42 -6.51
CA LEU A 11 -4.02 -0.80 -5.70
C LEU A 11 -5.40 -1.45 -5.73
N LEU A 12 -6.48 -0.66 -5.70
CA LEU A 12 -7.85 -1.16 -5.82
C LEU A 12 -8.10 -1.76 -7.21
N ALA A 13 -7.69 -1.06 -8.28
CA ALA A 13 -7.83 -1.54 -9.66
C ALA A 13 -7.07 -2.85 -9.91
N ARG A 14 -5.97 -3.08 -9.18
CA ARG A 14 -5.14 -4.28 -9.28
C ARG A 14 -5.24 -5.22 -8.07
N PHE A 15 -6.31 -5.09 -7.27
CA PHE A 15 -6.47 -5.88 -6.06
C PHE A 15 -6.53 -7.40 -6.33
N GLY A 16 -7.08 -7.80 -7.48
CA GLY A 16 -7.09 -9.20 -7.92
C GLY A 16 -5.68 -9.79 -8.05
N LEU A 17 -4.72 -9.02 -8.58
CA LEU A 17 -3.32 -9.45 -8.68
C LEU A 17 -2.68 -9.53 -7.30
N ILE A 18 -2.95 -8.54 -6.43
CA ILE A 18 -2.46 -8.52 -5.04
C ILE A 18 -2.94 -9.77 -4.31
N GLN A 19 -4.18 -10.20 -4.50
CA GLN A 19 -4.73 -11.37 -3.81
C GLN A 19 -4.19 -12.70 -4.36
N SER A 20 -3.96 -12.81 -5.67
CA SER A 20 -3.50 -14.05 -6.31
C SER A 20 -1.99 -14.25 -6.30
N MET A 21 -1.20 -13.17 -6.33
CA MET A 21 0.27 -13.22 -6.36
C MET A 21 0.84 -13.16 -4.94
N LYS A 22 1.82 -14.04 -4.65
CA LYS A 22 2.57 -14.01 -3.39
C LYS A 22 3.72 -13.00 -3.40
N ASP A 23 4.23 -12.68 -4.58
CA ASP A 23 5.35 -11.76 -4.76
C ASP A 23 4.83 -10.37 -5.16
N LEU A 24 5.55 -9.33 -4.72
CA LEU A 24 5.21 -7.95 -5.04
C LEU A 24 5.57 -7.66 -6.50
N ASP A 25 4.58 -7.30 -7.30
CA ASP A 25 4.82 -6.87 -8.68
C ASP A 25 5.61 -5.55 -8.69
N SER A 26 6.62 -5.44 -9.55
CA SER A 26 7.49 -4.26 -9.65
C SER A 26 6.71 -2.96 -9.86
N GLY A 27 5.57 -3.01 -10.55
CA GLY A 27 4.70 -1.85 -10.76
C GLY A 27 3.81 -1.48 -9.56
N LEU A 28 3.66 -2.38 -8.60
CA LEU A 28 2.96 -2.14 -7.33
C LEU A 28 3.92 -1.83 -6.19
N ALA A 29 5.19 -2.22 -6.32
CA ALA A 29 6.20 -2.04 -5.29
C ALA A 29 6.34 -0.57 -4.87
N GLU A 30 6.39 0.35 -5.83
CA GLU A 30 6.48 1.80 -5.59
C GLU A 30 5.27 2.35 -4.85
N ALA A 31 4.06 1.94 -5.24
CA ALA A 31 2.81 2.36 -4.58
C ALA A 31 2.76 1.85 -3.14
N VAL A 32 3.12 0.58 -2.91
CA VAL A 32 3.13 -0.05 -1.59
C VAL A 32 4.17 0.60 -0.67
N SER A 33 5.41 0.81 -1.11
CA SER A 33 6.42 1.48 -0.27
C SER A 33 6.03 2.91 0.05
N THR A 34 5.48 3.64 -0.93
CA THR A 34 5.05 5.03 -0.73
C THR A 34 3.95 5.12 0.33
N LEU A 35 2.96 4.21 0.29
CA LEU A 35 1.89 4.18 1.28
C LEU A 35 2.38 3.77 2.67
N ILE A 36 3.24 2.76 2.77
CA ILE A 36 3.86 2.36 4.05
C ILE A 36 4.67 3.52 4.64
N TRP A 37 5.45 4.21 3.82
CA TRP A 37 6.24 5.38 4.24
C TRP A 37 5.36 6.58 4.62
N ALA A 38 4.24 6.80 3.93
CA ALA A 38 3.32 7.89 4.21
C ALA A 38 2.41 7.62 5.42
N ALA A 39 2.12 6.36 5.74
CA ALA A 39 1.22 5.96 6.83
C ALA A 39 1.54 6.60 8.20
N PRO A 40 2.78 6.57 8.74
CA PRO A 40 3.09 7.22 10.02
C PRO A 40 3.04 8.74 9.95
N ARG A 41 3.21 9.34 8.75
CA ARG A 41 3.23 10.80 8.56
C ARG A 41 1.83 11.40 8.50
N LEU A 42 0.89 10.64 7.92
CA LEU A 42 -0.52 11.05 7.77
C LEU A 42 -1.43 10.44 8.82
N GLN A 43 -0.88 9.74 9.81
CA GLN A 43 -1.65 9.09 10.87
C GLN A 43 -2.58 10.07 11.63
N SER A 44 -2.22 11.35 11.70
CA SER A 44 -3.05 12.37 12.35
C SER A 44 -4.25 12.84 11.51
N GLU A 45 -4.22 12.62 10.20
CA GLU A 45 -5.30 13.04 9.28
C GLU A 45 -6.12 11.84 8.78
N VAL A 46 -5.47 10.70 8.55
CA VAL A 46 -6.11 9.49 8.01
C VAL A 46 -5.67 8.27 8.82
N ALA A 47 -6.49 7.89 9.80
CA ALA A 47 -6.19 6.75 10.67
C ALA A 47 -6.27 5.40 9.93
N GLU A 48 -7.12 5.28 8.90
CA GLU A 48 -7.23 4.04 8.11
C GLU A 48 -5.94 3.71 7.35
N LEU A 49 -5.15 4.73 6.98
CA LEU A 49 -3.91 4.53 6.23
C LEU A 49 -2.90 3.69 7.01
N LYS A 50 -2.89 3.80 8.34
CA LYS A 50 -2.08 2.95 9.22
C LYS A 50 -2.50 1.48 9.13
N ILE A 51 -3.81 1.21 9.12
CA ILE A 51 -4.34 -0.16 9.04
C ILE A 51 -3.98 -0.76 7.68
N VAL A 52 -4.12 0.01 6.59
CA VAL A 52 -3.77 -0.44 5.24
C VAL A 52 -2.27 -0.76 5.14
N ALA A 53 -1.40 0.11 5.66
CA ALA A 53 0.04 -0.15 5.68
C ALA A 53 0.40 -1.40 6.51
N ASP A 54 -0.25 -1.62 7.65
CA ASP A 54 -0.03 -2.81 8.49
C ASP A 54 -0.42 -4.10 7.74
N GLN A 55 -1.55 -4.08 7.03
CA GLN A 55 -1.99 -5.19 6.18
C GLN A 55 -1.04 -5.46 5.01
N LEU A 56 -0.53 -4.40 4.37
CA LEU A 56 0.46 -4.52 3.29
C LEU A 56 1.79 -5.07 3.83
N CYS A 57 2.27 -4.58 4.97
CA CYS A 57 3.46 -5.11 5.65
C CYS A 57 3.28 -6.58 6.07
N ALA A 58 2.13 -6.96 6.61
CA ALA A 58 1.85 -8.34 7.00
C ALA A 58 1.84 -9.29 5.80
N LYS A 59 1.42 -8.79 4.64
CA LYS A 59 1.36 -9.57 3.40
C LYS A 59 2.71 -9.67 2.68
N TYR A 60 3.45 -8.56 2.62
CA TYR A 60 4.74 -8.43 1.94
C TYR A 60 5.93 -8.49 2.90
N SER A 61 5.76 -9.14 4.06
CA SER A 61 6.66 -9.18 5.23
C SER A 61 8.08 -9.70 4.97
N LYS A 62 8.43 -10.04 3.73
CA LYS A 62 9.77 -10.44 3.30
C LYS A 62 10.53 -9.33 2.58
N GLU A 63 9.85 -8.31 2.08
CA GLU A 63 10.46 -7.22 1.31
C GLU A 63 10.47 -5.87 2.05
N TYR A 64 9.82 -5.79 3.22
CA TYR A 64 9.73 -4.62 4.11
C TYR A 64 9.83 -5.05 5.57
#